data_AF-A0A1Y2BR61-F1
#
_entry.id   AF-A0A1Y2BR61-F1
#
_cell.length_a   1.000
_cell.length_b   1.000
_cell.length_c   1.000
_cell.angle_alpha   90.00
_cell.angle_beta   90.00
_cell.angle_gamma   90.00
#
_symmetry.space_group_name_H-M   'P 1'
#
loop_
_entity.id
_entity.type
_entity.pdbx_description
1 polymer ?
#
loop_
_entity_poly.entity_id
_entity_poly.type
_entity_poly.pdbx_seq_one_letter_code
_entity_poly.pdbx_strand_id
1 'polypeptide(L)'
;FINEAEIEYAKSRIQPYDDAFAFDLAERGRLKEGLFDPVRINTVPHKPWQVRERPVPMAHYEKLLEFLREKLAKGVMEPSIGAYASPWFVVAKKDG
;
A
#
# COMPACT_ATOMS: atom_id res chain seq x y z
N PHE A 1 -4.55 13.80 -30.71
CA PHE A 1 -5.94 13.44 -30.35
C PHE A 1 -6.14 12.01 -30.75
N ILE A 2 -6.49 11.14 -29.80
CA ILE A 2 -6.78 9.72 -30.09
C ILE A 2 -8.17 9.68 -30.73
N ASN A 3 -8.31 9.01 -31.87
CA ASN A 3 -9.59 8.90 -32.56
C ASN A 3 -10.47 7.79 -31.96
N GLU A 4 -11.77 7.77 -32.28
CA GLU A 4 -12.71 6.80 -31.71
C GLU A 4 -12.34 5.35 -32.03
N ALA A 5 -11.81 5.08 -33.23
CA ALA A 5 -11.39 3.74 -33.63
C ALA A 5 -10.17 3.25 -32.81
N GLU A 6 -9.24 4.14 -32.48
CA GLU A 6 -8.10 3.83 -31.61
C GLU A 6 -8.53 3.56 -30.17
N ILE A 7 -9.51 4.30 -29.64
CA ILE A 7 -10.09 4.05 -28.31
C ILE A 7 -10.77 2.68 -28.28
N GLU A 8 -11.57 2.36 -29.29
CA GLU A 8 -12.29 1.10 -29.35
C GLU A 8 -11.34 -0.09 -29.51
N TYR A 9 -10.31 0.08 -30.34
CA TYR A 9 -9.23 -0.89 -30.44
C TYR A 9 -8.55 -1.09 -29.07
N ALA A 10 -8.18 -0.02 -28.36
CA ALA A 10 -7.56 -0.13 -27.04
C ALA A 10 -8.45 -0.86 -26.03
N LYS A 11 -9.74 -0.51 -25.94
CA LYS A 11 -10.72 -1.18 -25.07
C LYS A 11 -10.79 -2.67 -25.37
N SER A 12 -10.88 -3.06 -26.64
CA SER A 12 -10.95 -4.47 -27.05
C SER A 12 -9.72 -5.28 -26.60
N ARG A 13 -8.56 -4.63 -26.46
CA ARG A 13 -7.31 -5.28 -26.02
C ARG A 13 -7.19 -5.35 -24.50
N ILE A 14 -7.77 -4.38 -23.78
CA ILE A 14 -7.64 -4.25 -22.32
C ILE A 14 -8.73 -5.04 -21.59
N GLN A 15 -9.98 -5.01 -22.08
CA GLN A 15 -11.13 -5.66 -21.44
C GLN A 15 -10.92 -7.13 -21.05
N PRO A 16 -10.23 -7.98 -21.84
CA PRO A 16 -9.98 -9.37 -21.44
C PRO A 16 -9.07 -9.52 -20.21
N TYR A 17 -8.37 -8.46 -19.82
CA TYR A 17 -7.42 -8.42 -18.70
C TYR A 17 -7.84 -7.39 -17.64
N ASP A 18 -9.13 -7.12 -17.48
CA ASP A 18 -9.64 -6.14 -16.53
C ASP A 18 -9.12 -6.40 -15.10
N ASP A 19 -9.09 -7.67 -14.69
CA ASP A 19 -8.55 -8.12 -13.39
C ASP A 19 -7.03 -7.88 -13.20
N ALA A 20 -6.30 -7.52 -14.25
CA ALA A 20 -4.88 -7.20 -14.15
C ALA A 20 -4.64 -5.77 -13.64
N PHE A 21 -5.67 -4.93 -13.63
CA PHE A 21 -5.61 -3.54 -13.16
C PHE A 21 -6.24 -3.43 -11.78
N ALA A 22 -5.78 -2.46 -11.00
CA ALA A 22 -6.39 -2.11 -9.73
C ALA A 22 -6.61 -0.60 -9.72
N PHE A 23 -7.87 -0.19 -9.59
CA PHE A 23 -8.26 1.22 -9.48
C PHE A 23 -8.26 1.70 -8.03
N ASP A 24 -8.38 0.77 -7.08
CA ASP A 24 -8.30 1.05 -5.65
C ASP A 24 -7.51 -0.02 -4.87
N LEU A 25 -7.38 0.18 -3.55
CA LEU A 25 -6.68 -0.77 -2.68
C LEU A 25 -7.45 -2.07 -2.43
N ALA A 26 -8.74 -2.14 -2.74
CA ALA A 26 -9.56 -3.35 -2.66
C ALA A 26 -9.23 -4.33 -3.79
N GLU A 27 -9.04 -3.80 -4.99
CA GLU A 27 -8.69 -4.56 -6.20
C GLU A 27 -7.21 -4.94 -6.25
N ARG A 28 -6.40 -4.43 -5.31
CA ARG A 28 -4.98 -4.74 -5.20
C ARG A 28 -4.76 -6.26 -5.12
N GLY A 29 -4.07 -6.79 -6.12
CA GLY A 29 -3.62 -8.18 -6.13
C GLY A 29 -2.71 -8.54 -4.95
N ARG A 30 -2.73 -9.83 -4.60
CA ARG A 30 -1.77 -10.47 -3.68
C ARG A 30 -1.03 -11.57 -4.42
N LEU A 31 0.23 -11.81 -4.05
CA LEU A 31 0.93 -12.99 -4.53
C LEU A 31 0.16 -14.23 -4.07
N LYS A 32 -0.06 -15.17 -5.00
CA LYS A 32 -0.81 -16.39 -4.71
C LYS A 32 -0.09 -17.19 -3.62
N GLU A 33 -0.81 -17.51 -2.56
CA GLU A 33 -0.29 -18.35 -1.48
C GLU A 33 0.17 -19.71 -2.03
N GLY A 34 1.30 -20.20 -1.54
CA GLY A 34 1.90 -21.47 -1.98
C GLY A 34 2.69 -21.42 -3.28
N LEU A 35 2.65 -20.31 -4.05
CA LEU A 35 3.63 -20.11 -5.14
C LEU A 35 4.95 -19.55 -4.63
N PHE A 36 4.91 -18.77 -3.55
CA PHE A 36 6.07 -18.13 -2.94
C PHE A 36 6.03 -18.32 -1.43
N ASP A 37 7.19 -18.64 -0.85
CA ASP A 37 7.34 -18.66 0.61
C ASP A 37 7.30 -17.23 1.18
N PRO A 38 6.82 -17.05 2.42
CA PRO A 38 6.92 -15.78 3.11
C PRO A 38 8.37 -15.27 3.16
N VAL A 39 8.57 -13.99 2.86
CA VAL A 39 9.89 -13.35 2.91
C VAL A 39 10.42 -13.38 4.34
N ARG A 40 11.62 -13.94 4.53
CA ARG A 40 12.34 -13.93 5.80
C ARG A 40 13.41 -12.84 5.80
N ILE A 41 13.29 -11.89 6.72
CA ILE A 41 14.31 -10.85 6.93
C ILE A 41 15.38 -11.40 7.86
N ASN A 42 16.57 -11.66 7.33
CA ASN A 42 17.71 -12.10 8.13
C ASN A 42 18.24 -10.95 8.99
N THR A 43 18.58 -11.24 10.24
CA THR A 43 19.14 -10.27 11.18
C THR A 43 20.59 -10.59 11.50
N VAL A 44 21.38 -9.56 11.82
CA VAL A 44 22.71 -9.70 12.43
C VAL A 44 22.60 -9.52 13.95
N PRO A 45 23.61 -9.87 14.76
CA PRO A 45 23.58 -9.56 16.19
C PRO A 45 23.41 -8.04 16.43
N HIS A 46 22.26 -7.65 17.00
CA HIS A 46 21.94 -6.25 17.29
C HIS A 46 20.91 -6.16 18.43
N LYS A 47 20.70 -4.95 18.94
CA LYS A 47 19.62 -4.65 19.87
C LYS A 47 18.40 -4.16 19.08
N PRO A 48 17.20 -4.72 19.29
CA PRO A 48 15.98 -4.17 18.70
C PRO A 48 15.78 -2.70 19.09
N TRP A 49 15.22 -1.90 18.19
CA TRP A 49 14.99 -0.48 18.44
C TRP A 49 13.51 -0.19 18.65
N GLN A 50 13.21 0.51 19.74
CA GLN A 50 11.90 1.10 19.99
C GLN A 50 12.11 2.61 20.12
N VAL A 51 11.86 3.31 19.03
CA VAL A 51 12.03 4.76 18.96
C VAL A 51 10.66 5.41 19.13
N ARG A 52 10.60 6.45 19.97
CA ARG A 52 9.36 7.19 20.23
C ARG A 52 8.83 7.84 18.95
N GLU A 53 7.52 7.78 18.76
CA GLU A 53 6.83 8.41 17.63
C GLU A 53 7.01 9.92 17.59
N ARG A 54 7.14 10.45 16.37
CA ARG A 54 7.16 11.89 16.13
C ARG A 54 5.75 12.46 16.18
N PRO A 55 5.53 13.65 16.76
CA PRO A 55 4.24 14.32 16.68
C PRO A 55 3.84 14.55 15.22
N VAL A 56 2.61 14.16 14.88
CA VAL A 56 2.03 14.42 13.55
C VAL A 56 1.42 15.82 13.57
N PRO A 57 1.72 16.68 12.58
CA PRO A 57 1.08 17.99 12.47
C PRO A 57 -0.44 17.86 12.35
N MET A 58 -1.20 18.67 13.09
CA MET A 58 -2.67 18.62 13.12
C MET A 58 -3.31 18.74 11.73
N ALA A 59 -2.70 19.52 10.84
CA ALA A 59 -3.17 19.69 9.46
C ALA A 59 -3.20 18.39 8.64
N HIS A 60 -2.44 17.37 9.04
CA HIS A 60 -2.36 16.07 8.34
C HIS A 60 -3.04 14.93 9.10
N TYR A 61 -3.51 15.18 10.33
CA TYR A 61 -3.94 14.13 11.24
C TYR A 61 -5.16 13.35 10.73
N GLU A 62 -6.21 14.07 10.30
CA GLU A 62 -7.43 13.42 9.78
C GLU A 62 -7.16 12.59 8.52
N LYS A 63 -6.40 13.14 7.56
CA LYS A 63 -6.01 12.43 6.34
C LYS A 63 -5.16 11.19 6.63
N LEU A 64 -4.26 11.28 7.62
CA LEU A 64 -3.47 10.13 8.06
C LEU A 64 -4.37 9.06 8.67
N LEU A 65 -5.32 9.43 9.52
CA LEU A 65 -6.25 8.47 10.13
C LEU A 65 -7.09 7.74 9.09
N GLU A 66 -7.63 8.47 8.11
CA GLU A 66 -8.39 7.88 7.00
C GLU A 66 -7.53 6.87 6.21
N PHE A 67 -6.32 7.28 5.82
CA PHE A 67 -5.36 6.41 5.14
C PHE A 67 -5.03 5.14 5.94
N LEU A 68 -4.75 5.28 7.24
CA LEU A 68 -4.43 4.13 8.10
C LEU A 68 -5.62 3.18 8.25
N ARG A 69 -6.84 3.71 8.42
CA ARG A 69 -8.07 2.91 8.51
C ARG A 69 -8.31 2.14 7.22
N GLU A 70 -8.11 2.76 6.06
CA GLU A 70 -8.24 2.09 4.77
C GLU A 70 -7.22 0.95 4.63
N LYS A 71 -5.95 1.20 4.96
CA LYS A 71 -4.89 0.18 4.90
C LYS A 71 -5.14 -1.00 5.83
N LEU A 72 -5.65 -0.74 7.04
CA LEU A 72 -6.08 -1.78 7.98
C LEU A 72 -7.27 -2.56 7.44
N ALA A 73 -8.31 -1.89 6.95
CA ALA A 73 -9.52 -2.53 6.41
C ALA A 73 -9.23 -3.42 5.20
N LYS A 74 -8.27 -3.05 4.35
CA LYS A 74 -7.84 -3.85 3.19
C LYS A 74 -6.79 -4.92 3.52
N GLY A 75 -6.41 -5.05 4.79
CA GLY A 75 -5.40 -6.01 5.26
C GLY A 75 -4.01 -5.78 4.67
N VAL A 76 -3.67 -4.53 4.36
CA VAL A 76 -2.30 -4.13 3.97
C VAL A 76 -1.44 -3.95 5.22
N MET A 77 -2.05 -3.52 6.32
CA MET A 77 -1.42 -3.38 7.63
C MET A 77 -2.22 -4.18 8.65
N GLU A 78 -1.54 -4.60 9.72
CA GLU A 78 -2.14 -5.30 10.85
C GLU A 78 -1.59 -4.74 12.18
N PRO A 79 -2.39 -4.71 13.25
CA PRO A 79 -1.90 -4.41 14.59
C PRO A 79 -0.88 -5.47 15.04
N SER A 80 0.26 -5.04 15.57
CA SER A 80 1.29 -5.95 16.06
C SER A 80 1.91 -5.43 17.36
N ILE A 81 2.52 -6.36 18.12
CA ILE A 81 3.32 -6.07 19.31
C ILE A 81 4.69 -6.68 19.06
N GLY A 82 5.73 -5.84 18.99
CA GLY A 82 7.06 -6.28 18.63
C GLY A 82 8.17 -5.48 19.31
N ALA A 83 9.37 -6.04 19.26
CA ALA A 83 10.58 -5.38 19.78
C ALA A 83 11.08 -4.24 18.88
N TYR A 84 10.47 -4.03 17.70
CA TYR A 84 10.82 -3.00 16.74
C TYR A 84 9.69 -1.98 16.61
N ALA A 85 10.02 -0.69 16.75
CA ALA A 85 9.13 0.43 16.44
C ALA A 85 9.96 1.59 15.89
N SER A 86 9.64 2.00 14.67
CA SER A 86 10.28 3.12 13.98
C SER A 86 9.28 4.27 13.82
N PRO A 87 9.69 5.54 14.02
CA PRO A 87 8.76 6.65 14.04
C PRO A 87 8.27 7.00 12.64
N TRP A 88 6.98 7.28 12.52
CA TRP A 88 6.37 7.65 11.25
C TRP A 88 6.92 8.99 10.75
N PHE A 89 7.03 9.11 9.43
CA PHE A 89 7.32 10.36 8.73
C PHE A 89 6.26 10.58 7.66
N VAL A 90 5.34 11.51 7.92
CA VAL A 90 4.18 11.73 7.07
C VAL A 90 4.52 12.80 6.05
N VAL A 91 4.36 12.46 4.76
CA VAL A 91 4.59 13.38 3.65
C VAL A 91 3.34 13.42 2.80
N ALA A 92 2.74 14.61 2.68
CA ALA A 92 1.66 14.84 1.72
C ALA A 92 2.23 14.74 0.30
N LYS A 93 1.70 13.80 -0.48
CA LYS A 93 1.94 13.74 -1.93
C LYS A 93 0.91 14.61 -2.65
N LYS A 94 1.31 15.17 -3.80
CA LYS A 94 0.34 15.74 -4.74
C LYS A 94 -0.44 14.58 -5.37
N ASP A 95 -1.66 14.87 -5.79
CA ASP A 95 -2.41 13.95 -6.64
C ASP A 95 -1.60 13.73 -7.93
N GLY A 96 -1.51 12.46 -8.34
CA GLY A 96 -0.73 12.00 -9.48
C GLY A 96 -1.33 12.42 -10.81
#